data_AF-A0A3S4EB02-F1
#
_entry.id   AF-A0A3S4EB02-F1
#
_cell.length_a   1.000
_cell.length_b   1.000
_cell.length_c   1.000
_cell.angle_alpha   90.00
_cell.angle_beta   90.00
_cell.angle_gamma   90.00
#
_symmetry.space_group_name_H-M   'P 1'
#
loop_
_entity.id
_entity.type
_entity.pdbx_description
1 polymer ?
#
loop_
_entity_poly.entity_id
_entity_poly.type
_entity_poly.pdbx_seq_one_letter_code
_entity_poly.pdbx_strand_id
1 'polypeptide(L)' 'MTKPASTTKKPRKQHTPEFRNEALKLAERDEELAIRQKAATYFAKRLK' A
#
# COMPACT_ATOMS: atom_id res chain seq x y z
N MET A 1 -0.77 32.31 34.56
CA MET A 1 -1.90 31.54 33.98
C MET A 1 -1.63 31.33 32.49
N THR A 2 -1.24 30.13 32.07
CA THR A 2 -0.98 29.81 30.65
C THR A 2 -2.19 29.11 30.05
N LYS A 3 -2.79 29.72 29.02
CA LYS A 3 -3.95 29.17 28.29
C LYS A 3 -3.50 27.99 27.41
N PRO A 4 -4.24 26.88 27.32
CA PRO A 4 -3.90 25.78 26.42
C PRO A 4 -4.19 26.16 24.96
N ALA A 5 -3.19 25.98 24.09
CA ALA A 5 -3.35 26.13 22.65
C ALA A 5 -4.22 25.01 22.10
N SER A 6 -5.42 25.35 21.63
CA SER A 6 -6.31 24.42 20.94
C SER A 6 -5.72 24.05 19.58
N THR A 7 -5.07 22.89 19.49
CA THR A 7 -4.62 22.37 18.19
C THR A 7 -5.83 21.79 17.46
N THR A 8 -6.48 22.60 16.63
CA THR A 8 -7.50 22.13 15.69
C THR A 8 -6.86 21.16 14.69
N LYS A 9 -6.84 19.86 15.01
CA LYS A 9 -6.39 18.81 14.09
C LYS A 9 -7.56 18.44 13.19
N LYS A 10 -7.39 18.60 11.87
CA LYS A 10 -8.38 18.13 10.88
C LYS A 10 -8.66 16.64 11.12
N PRO A 11 -9.93 16.19 11.15
CA PRO A 11 -10.24 14.78 11.30
C PRO A 11 -9.59 13.98 10.15
N ARG A 12 -8.86 12.92 10.50
CA ARG A 12 -8.23 12.04 9.49
C ARG A 12 -9.32 11.27 8.76
N LYS A 13 -9.19 11.14 7.44
CA LYS A 13 -10.10 10.32 6.62
C LYS A 13 -10.07 8.88 7.15
N GLN A 14 -11.19 8.41 7.68
CA GLN A 14 -11.37 7.02 8.05
C GLN A 14 -11.92 6.27 6.85
N HIS A 15 -11.17 5.30 6.35
CA HIS A 15 -11.65 4.41 5.29
C HIS A 15 -12.54 3.33 5.87
N THR A 16 -13.61 3.00 5.13
CA THR A 16 -14.52 1.90 5.45
C THR A 16 -13.76 0.57 5.47
N PRO A 17 -14.21 -0.43 6.25
CA PRO A 17 -13.54 -1.72 6.34
C PRO A 17 -13.46 -2.45 4.98
N GLU A 18 -14.44 -2.27 4.09
CA GLU A 18 -14.44 -2.87 2.75
C GLU A 18 -13.31 -2.32 1.89
N PHE A 19 -13.08 -1.00 1.93
CA PHE A 19 -11.99 -0.35 1.21
C PHE A 19 -10.62 -0.88 1.65
N ARG A 20 -10.46 -1.15 2.95
CA ARG A 20 -9.21 -1.73 3.48
C ARG A 20 -8.98 -3.13 2.94
N ASN A 21 -10.02 -3.96 2.91
CA ASN A 21 -9.93 -5.33 2.40
C ASN A 21 -9.63 -5.36 0.89
N GLU A 22 -10.21 -4.44 0.12
CA GLU A 22 -9.91 -4.30 -1.30
C GLU A 22 -8.48 -3.83 -1.54
N ALA A 23 -8.00 -2.86 -0.77
CA ALA A 23 -6.62 -2.39 -0.84
C ALA A 23 -5.60 -3.50 -0.51
N LEU A 24 -5.90 -4.36 0.47
CA LEU A 24 -5.07 -5.53 0.77
C LEU A 24 -5.03 -6.52 -0.40
N LYS A 25 -6.18 -6.86 -0.98
CA LYS A 25 -6.25 -7.72 -2.16
C LYS A 25 -5.50 -7.15 -3.37
N LEU A 26 -5.48 -5.82 -3.52
CA LEU A 26 -4.70 -5.16 -4.56
C LEU A 26 -3.19 -5.30 -4.30
N ALA A 27 -2.76 -5.04 -3.07
CA ALA A 27 -1.35 -5.18 -2.69
C ALA A 27 -0.84 -6.61 -2.91
N GLU A 28 -1.62 -7.64 -2.56
CA GLU A 28 -1.27 -9.05 -2.80
C GLU A 28 -1.06 -9.35 -4.30
N ARG A 29 -1.93 -8.84 -5.18
CA ARG A 29 -1.78 -9.02 -6.63
C ARG A 29 -0.56 -8.29 -7.18
N ASP A 30 -0.28 -7.10 -6.66
CA ASP A 30 0.88 -6.31 -7.09
C ASP A 30 2.19 -7.01 -6.71
N GLU A 31 2.26 -7.61 -5.53
CA GLU A 31 3.40 -8.43 -5.10
C GLU A 31 3.58 -9.67 -5.98
N GLU A 32 2.50 -10.40 -6.28
CA GLU A 32 2.54 -11.57 -7.17
C GLU A 32 3.02 -11.17 -8.58
N LEU A 33 2.51 -10.06 -9.10
CA LEU A 33 2.89 -9.54 -10.41
C LEU A 33 4.36 -9.13 -10.44
N ALA A 34 4.86 -8.49 -9.39
CA ALA A 34 6.26 -8.13 -9.25
C ALA A 34 7.18 -9.38 -9.22
N ILE A 35 6.79 -10.43 -8.48
CA ILE A 35 7.53 -11.70 -8.45
C ILE A 35 7.57 -12.33 -9.84
N ARG A 36 6.44 -12.36 -10.56
CA ARG A 36 6.34 -12.91 -11.90
C ARG A 36 7.23 -12.17 -12.90
N GLN A 37 7.25 -10.84 -12.86
CA GLN A 37 8.14 -10.03 -13.70
C GLN A 37 9.61 -10.28 -13.37
N LYS A 38 9.96 -10.35 -12.09
CA LYS A 38 11.32 -10.67 -11.65
C LYS A 38 11.76 -12.06 -12.11
N ALA A 39 10.88 -13.05 -12.04
CA ALA A 39 11.15 -14.39 -12.57
C ALA A 39 11.35 -14.37 -14.09
N ALA A 40 10.46 -13.72 -14.83
CA ALA A 40 10.56 -13.60 -16.29
C ALA A 40 11.89 -12.96 -16.71
N THR A 41 12.29 -11.87 -16.05
CA THR A 41 13.59 -11.21 -16.33
C THR A 41 14.78 -12.09 -15.98
N TYR A 42 14.73 -12.86 -14.89
CA TYR A 42 15.77 -13.81 -14.52
C TYR A 42 15.95 -14.90 -15.59
N PHE A 43 14.85 -15.51 -16.03
CA PHE A 43 14.89 -16.54 -17.08
C PHE A 43 15.38 -15.98 -18.42
N ALA A 44 14.90 -14.81 -18.82
CA ALA A 44 15.33 -14.16 -20.06
C ALA A 44 16.84 -13.86 -20.09
N LYS A 45 17.46 -13.57 -18.93
CA LYS A 45 18.92 -13.37 -18.82
C LYS A 45 19.71 -14.68 -18.89
N ARG A 46 19.12 -15.79 -18.45
CA ARG A 46 19.80 -17.08 -18.30
C ARG A 46 19.68 -18.00 -19.53
N LEU A 47 18.77 -17.68 -20.46
CA LEU A 47 18.59 -18.40 -21.74
C LEU A 47 19.45 -17.83 -22.89
N LYS A 48 20.48 -17.03 -22.57
CA LYS A 48 21.52 -16.58 -23.51
C LYS A 48 22.81 -17.29 -23.20
#